data_AF-A0A6A3JKS5-F1
#
_entry.id   AF-A0A6A3JKS5-F1
#
_cell.length_a   1.000
_cell.length_b   1.000
_cell.length_c   1.000
_cell.angle_alpha   90.00
_cell.angle_beta   90.00
_cell.angle_gamma   90.00
#
_symmetry.space_group_name_H-M   'P 1'
#
loop_
_entity.id
_entity.type
_entity.pdbx_description
1 polymer ?
#
loop_
_entity_poly.entity_id
_entity_poly.type
_entity_poly.pdbx_seq_one_letter_code
_entity_poly.pdbx_strand_id
1 'polypeptide(L)'
;MLKSWMSAVCYTALSFAVFSNGFAAADEWDARVDEIMANFTNVDLVGQMTQIAAYGLINSTYQLDEAAVRKYAKLHVGSYLSPPMSALGETDGKWGSGCPW
;
A
#
# COMPACT_ATOMS: atom_id res chain seq x y z
N MET A 1 26.57 1.44 -45.80
CA MET A 1 26.04 2.44 -44.84
C MET A 1 24.59 2.17 -44.40
N LEU A 2 23.83 1.35 -45.14
CA LEU A 2 22.43 1.00 -44.84
C LEU A 2 22.19 0.13 -43.56
N LYS A 3 23.24 -0.36 -42.90
CA LYS A 3 23.11 -1.20 -41.70
C LYS A 3 23.19 -0.42 -40.38
N SER A 4 23.89 0.71 -40.35
CA SER A 4 24.15 1.48 -39.13
C SER A 4 22.95 2.34 -38.70
N TRP A 5 22.33 3.02 -39.68
CA TRP A 5 21.15 3.86 -39.44
C TRP A 5 19.92 3.07 -38.98
N MET A 6 19.76 1.81 -39.43
CA MET A 6 18.62 0.98 -39.06
C MET A 6 18.65 0.59 -37.57
N SER A 7 19.84 0.34 -37.01
CA SER A 7 19.99 0.12 -35.57
C SER A 7 19.64 1.38 -34.79
N ALA A 8 20.10 2.57 -35.23
CA ALA A 8 19.76 3.83 -34.58
C ALA A 8 18.24 4.10 -34.56
N VAL A 9 17.55 3.82 -35.67
CA VAL A 9 16.08 3.93 -35.76
C VAL A 9 15.37 2.92 -34.85
N CYS A 10 15.88 1.68 -34.76
CA CYS A 10 15.31 0.70 -33.83
C CYS A 10 15.48 1.13 -32.37
N TYR A 11 16.64 1.67 -31.99
CA TYR A 11 16.87 2.15 -30.62
C TYR A 11 16.01 3.36 -30.27
N THR A 12 15.80 4.30 -31.19
CA THR A 12 14.91 5.45 -30.95
C THR A 12 13.44 5.02 -30.88
N ALA A 13 13.00 4.11 -31.74
CA ALA A 13 11.63 3.57 -31.71
C ALA A 13 11.35 2.77 -30.43
N LEU A 14 12.29 1.93 -29.99
CA LEU A 14 12.18 1.18 -28.73
C LEU A 14 12.20 2.11 -27.51
N SER A 15 13.06 3.13 -27.53
CA SER A 15 13.08 4.13 -26.46
C SER A 15 11.75 4.88 -26.38
N PHE A 16 11.20 5.30 -27.53
CA PHE A 16 9.91 5.98 -27.59
C PHE A 16 8.75 5.12 -27.09
N ALA A 17 8.72 3.83 -27.43
CA ALA A 17 7.71 2.88 -26.94
C ALA A 17 7.79 2.63 -25.42
N VAL A 18 9.01 2.62 -24.86
CA VAL A 18 9.22 2.48 -23.40
C VAL A 18 8.78 3.75 -22.67
N PHE A 19 9.10 4.94 -23.20
CA PHE A 19 8.69 6.21 -22.59
C PHE A 19 7.19 6.50 -22.75
N SER A 20 6.57 6.11 -23.86
CA SER A 20 5.13 6.34 -24.08
C SER A 20 4.23 5.54 -23.12
N ASN A 21 4.65 4.33 -22.73
CA ASN A 21 3.90 3.50 -21.77
C ASN A 21 4.05 3.95 -20.32
N GLY A 22 5.08 4.74 -19.99
CA GLY A 22 5.30 5.25 -18.63
C GLY A 22 4.33 6.37 -18.24
N PHE A 23 3.96 7.24 -19.18
CA PHE A 23 2.98 8.31 -18.95
C PHE A 23 1.54 7.78 -18.93
N ALA A 24 1.20 6.85 -19.83
CA ALA A 24 -0.14 6.26 -19.90
C ALA A 24 -0.52 5.51 -18.60
N ALA A 25 0.45 4.91 -17.91
CA ALA A 25 0.20 4.22 -16.65
C ALA A 25 -0.11 5.21 -15.50
N ALA A 26 0.55 6.37 -15.45
CA ALA A 26 0.29 7.38 -14.42
C ALA A 26 -1.14 7.95 -14.57
N ASP A 27 -1.54 8.28 -15.80
CA ASP A 27 -2.88 8.79 -16.10
C ASP A 27 -3.99 7.79 -15.72
N GLU A 28 -3.75 6.48 -15.92
CA GLU A 28 -4.69 5.42 -15.53
C GLU A 28 -4.85 5.33 -14.00
N TRP A 29 -3.75 5.43 -13.24
CA TRP A 29 -3.80 5.39 -11.78
C TRP A 29 -4.47 6.63 -11.20
N ASP A 30 -4.19 7.81 -11.76
CA ASP A 30 -4.82 9.05 -11.33
C ASP A 30 -6.34 9.02 -11.58
N ALA A 31 -6.76 8.57 -12.77
CA ALA A 31 -8.18 8.40 -13.09
C ALA A 31 -8.89 7.44 -12.12
N ARG A 32 -8.20 6.36 -11.71
CA ARG A 32 -8.73 5.40 -10.74
C ARG A 32 -8.79 5.97 -9.33
N VAL A 33 -7.81 6.77 -8.92
CA VAL A 33 -7.83 7.49 -7.64
C VAL A 33 -9.01 8.46 -7.62
N ASP A 34 -9.23 9.22 -8.68
CA ASP A 34 -10.35 10.15 -8.79
C ASP A 34 -11.71 9.43 -8.70
N GLU A 35 -11.87 8.29 -9.38
CA GLU A 35 -13.08 7.47 -9.30
C GLU A 35 -13.36 6.97 -7.87
N ILE A 36 -12.32 6.53 -7.15
CA ILE A 36 -12.45 6.07 -5.77
C ILE A 36 -12.80 7.24 -4.85
N MET A 37 -12.06 8.35 -4.96
CA MET A 37 -12.20 9.53 -4.10
C MET A 37 -13.55 10.23 -4.30
N ALA A 38 -14.11 10.19 -5.51
CA ALA A 38 -15.46 10.72 -5.79
C ALA A 38 -16.56 10.03 -4.98
N ASN A 39 -16.33 8.81 -4.52
CA ASN A 39 -17.30 8.02 -3.74
C ASN A 39 -17.04 8.07 -2.23
N PHE A 40 -15.98 8.73 -1.78
CA PHE A 40 -15.63 8.79 -0.36
C PHE A 40 -16.41 9.86 0.40
N THR A 41 -16.89 9.49 1.58
CA THR A 41 -17.35 10.43 2.59
C THR A 41 -16.17 11.05 3.36
N ASN A 42 -16.43 12.07 4.17
CA ASN A 42 -15.41 12.61 5.08
C ASN A 42 -14.87 11.54 6.06
N VAL A 43 -15.69 10.55 6.43
CA VAL A 43 -15.25 9.45 7.30
C VAL A 43 -14.32 8.51 6.53
N ASP A 44 -14.61 8.22 5.26
CA ASP A 44 -13.72 7.42 4.41
C ASP A 44 -12.36 8.09 4.26
N LEU A 45 -12.34 9.40 3.95
CA LEU A 45 -11.09 10.16 3.79
C LEU A 45 -10.23 10.12 5.05
N VAL A 46 -10.82 10.47 6.20
CA VAL A 46 -10.10 10.45 7.48
C VAL A 46 -9.67 9.03 7.85
N GLY A 47 -10.54 8.04 7.61
CA GLY A 47 -10.25 6.64 7.84
C GLY A 47 -9.04 6.15 7.05
N GLN A 48 -9.00 6.40 5.75
CA GLN A 48 -7.87 6.02 4.89
C GLN A 48 -6.57 6.73 5.27
N MET A 49 -6.65 7.96 5.81
CA MET A 49 -5.51 8.70 6.35
C MET A 49 -5.11 8.28 7.78
N THR A 50 -5.82 7.34 8.39
CA THR A 50 -5.58 6.88 9.76
C THR A 50 -4.78 5.58 9.76
N GLN A 51 -3.71 5.56 10.55
CA GLN A 51 -2.95 4.37 10.87
C GLN A 51 -3.09 4.03 12.36
N ILE A 52 -3.44 2.77 12.67
CA ILE A 52 -3.56 2.29 14.04
C ILE A 52 -2.45 1.28 14.34
N ALA A 53 -1.88 1.34 15.53
CA ALA A 53 -0.93 0.30 15.93
C ALA A 53 -1.66 -1.04 16.14
N ALA A 54 -1.13 -2.12 15.56
CA ALA A 54 -1.83 -3.40 15.50
C ALA A 54 -2.10 -4.04 16.87
N TYR A 55 -1.38 -3.63 17.93
CA TYR A 55 -1.68 -4.05 19.30
C TYR A 55 -3.06 -3.58 19.76
N GLY A 56 -3.61 -2.51 19.17
CA GLY A 56 -4.97 -2.04 19.42
C GLY A 56 -6.06 -2.98 18.91
N LEU A 57 -5.70 -4.03 18.18
CA LEU A 57 -6.61 -5.09 17.70
C LEU A 57 -6.59 -6.33 18.59
N ILE A 58 -5.77 -6.36 19.64
CA ILE A 58 -5.56 -7.55 20.47
C ILE A 58 -5.99 -7.28 21.92
N ASN A 59 -6.63 -8.27 22.53
CA ASN A 59 -7.04 -8.21 23.93
C ASN A 59 -5.92 -8.64 24.90
N SER A 60 -6.18 -8.58 26.21
CA SER A 60 -5.20 -8.95 27.25
C SER A 60 -4.78 -10.43 27.25
N THR A 61 -5.45 -11.28 26.47
CA THR A 61 -5.15 -12.71 26.31
C THR A 61 -4.46 -13.01 24.97
N TYR A 62 -4.00 -11.98 24.27
CA TYR A 62 -3.32 -12.08 22.99
C TYR A 62 -4.16 -12.66 21.85
N GLN A 63 -5.48 -12.55 21.95
CA GLN A 63 -6.43 -12.91 20.89
C GLN A 63 -6.99 -11.64 20.23
N LEU A 64 -7.51 -11.81 19.02
CA LEU A 64 -8.18 -10.73 18.31
C LEU A 64 -9.36 -10.18 19.13
N ASP A 65 -9.35 -8.87 19.37
CA ASP A 65 -10.49 -8.17 19.94
C ASP A 65 -11.48 -7.82 18.81
N GLU A 66 -12.51 -8.65 18.63
CA GLU A 66 -13.53 -8.44 17.61
C GLU A 66 -14.28 -7.11 17.75
N ALA A 67 -14.41 -6.59 18.98
CA ALA A 67 -15.05 -5.31 19.22
C ALA A 67 -14.16 -4.17 18.72
N ALA A 68 -12.86 -4.25 18.97
CA ALA A 68 -11.87 -3.32 18.42
C ALA A 68 -11.82 -3.37 16.88
N VAL A 69 -11.77 -4.58 16.31
CA VAL A 69 -11.83 -4.77 14.84
C VAL A 69 -13.08 -4.13 14.25
N ARG A 70 -14.25 -4.42 14.81
CA ARG A 70 -15.52 -3.86 14.33
C ARG A 70 -15.58 -2.34 14.49
N LYS A 71 -14.96 -1.79 15.55
CA LYS A 71 -14.86 -0.34 15.76
C LYS A 71 -14.03 0.32 14.66
N TYR A 72 -12.83 -0.18 14.39
CA TYR A 72 -11.97 0.41 13.36
C TYR A 72 -12.49 0.17 11.94
N ALA A 73 -13.19 -0.95 11.71
CA ALA A 73 -13.92 -1.19 10.47
C ALA A 73 -15.00 -0.13 10.24
N LYS A 74 -15.76 0.29 11.25
CA LYS A 74 -16.74 1.40 11.12
C LYS A 74 -16.11 2.77 10.88
N LEU A 75 -14.84 2.92 11.23
CA LEU A 75 -14.07 4.16 11.02
C LEU A 75 -13.25 4.14 9.73
N HIS A 76 -13.36 3.06 8.93
CA HIS A 76 -12.68 2.90 7.65
C HIS A 76 -11.16 3.10 7.71
N VAL A 77 -10.54 2.67 8.82
CA VAL A 77 -9.07 2.77 9.04
C VAL A 77 -8.32 2.09 7.89
N GLY A 78 -7.43 2.84 7.22
CA GLY A 78 -6.71 2.40 6.03
C GLY A 78 -5.41 1.65 6.31
N SER A 79 -4.83 1.76 7.50
CA SER A 79 -3.52 1.16 7.80
C SER A 79 -3.39 0.63 9.24
N TYR A 80 -2.65 -0.47 9.38
CA TYR A 80 -2.24 -1.04 10.67
C TYR A 80 -0.73 -1.25 10.70
N LEU A 81 -0.08 -0.80 11.79
CA LEU A 81 1.37 -0.81 11.91
C LEU A 81 1.86 -1.74 13.03
N SER A 82 3.02 -2.34 12.77
CA SER A 82 3.80 -3.19 13.67
C SER A 82 3.18 -4.56 13.95
N PRO A 83 3.99 -5.56 14.32
CA PRO A 83 3.46 -6.78 14.89
C PRO A 83 2.68 -6.45 16.17
N PRO A 84 1.47 -7.00 16.37
CA PRO A 84 0.65 -6.71 17.54
C PRO A 84 1.39 -6.95 18.87
N MET A 85 2.34 -7.89 18.87
CA MET A 85 3.10 -8.29 20.05
C MET A 85 4.39 -7.51 20.29
N SER A 86 4.93 -6.87 19.24
CA SER A 86 6.21 -6.16 19.32
C SER A 86 6.20 -4.97 20.28
N ALA A 87 5.03 -4.36 20.48
CA ALA A 87 4.85 -3.22 21.40
C ALA A 87 4.59 -3.65 22.85
N LEU A 88 4.18 -4.91 23.09
CA LEU A 88 3.85 -5.44 24.42
C LEU A 88 5.03 -6.17 25.09
N GLY A 89 6.19 -6.24 24.43
CA GLY A 89 7.43 -6.78 24.99
C GLY A 89 7.61 -8.30 24.86
N GLU A 90 6.67 -9.01 24.24
CA GLU A 90 6.82 -10.43 23.92
C GLU A 90 7.60 -10.59 22.59
N THR A 91 8.93 -10.61 22.70
CA THR A 91 9.88 -10.72 21.58
C THR A 91 10.40 -12.13 21.38
N ASP A 92 9.61 -13.15 21.73
CA ASP A 92 9.97 -14.58 21.71
C ASP A 92 10.27 -15.15 20.30
N GLY A 93 10.50 -14.29 19.30
CA GLY A 93 10.85 -14.64 17.91
C GLY A 93 9.72 -15.28 17.11
N LYS A 94 8.62 -15.69 17.75
CA LYS A 94 7.49 -16.34 17.07
C LYS A 94 6.62 -15.37 16.27
N TRP A 95 6.55 -14.10 16.69
CA TRP A 95 5.54 -13.15 16.20
C TRP A 95 6.04 -11.71 16.00
N GLY A 96 7.36 -11.49 16.07
CA GLY A 96 8.02 -10.22 15.74
C GLY A 96 9.05 -10.44 14.64
N SER A 97 9.46 -9.38 13.94
CA SER A 97 10.41 -9.39 12.82
C SER A 97 11.80 -9.90 13.23
N GLY A 98 11.93 -11.20 13.45
CA GLY A 98 13.18 -11.95 13.33
C GLY A 98 13.45 -12.25 11.86
N CYS A 99 13.57 -11.21 11.03
CA CYS A 99 14.28 -11.33 9.77
C CYS A 99 15.70 -10.84 10.06
N PRO A 100 16.71 -11.73 10.05
CA PRO A 100 18.09 -11.31 10.23
C PRO A 100 18.52 -10.61 8.93
N TRP A 101 18.46 -9.28 8.95
CA TRP A 101 19.25 -8.46 8.04
C TRP A 101 20.50 -8.02 8.80
#